data_AF-A0A1G2N0R4-F1
#
_entry.id   AF-A0A1G2N0R4-F1
#
_cell.length_a   1.000
_cell.length_b   1.000
_cell.length_c   1.000
_cell.angle_alpha   90.00
_cell.angle_beta   90.00
_cell.angle_gamma   90.00
#
_symmetry.space_group_name_H-M   'P 1'
#
loop_
_entity.id
_entity.type
_entity.pdbx_description
1 polymer ?
#
loop_
_entity_poly.entity_id
_entity_poly.type
_entity_poly.pdbx_seq_one_letter_code
_entity_poly.pdbx_strand_id
1 'polypeptide(L)'
;MKIFHTVAFIGCFILLSGIFSGQLVVSAQTESGQKNIFPAVPPEALAPLGTLLAESSLFDVNSESAGVRADTNNAGLITRVAPGELLPVSVKLSNFGGGTRVDVLLRYGIFSDEEKEIYVATETVAVETTASFVKNLQIPIDTAPGTYVAKTSIIYQGQLVPAATQFSFEVERKIFGIFQSDFWKYGIVILVIVVVLWWLSRTISRHRRTLRTTPFDYSNVPHATRTFYEIISDTIMQMRDRVGDSALIIASNIDGLKIENETGKVLSVTGRPGKIVADLVSEYEKLLGKKVSFSFRKEKTD
;
A
#
# COMPACT_ATOMS: atom_id res chain seq x y z
N MET A 1 1.72 -30.12 13.99
CA MET A 1 0.82 -29.88 12.83
C MET A 1 -0.03 -28.60 12.93
N LYS A 2 0.02 -27.81 14.02
CA LYS A 2 -0.79 -26.57 14.17
C LYS A 2 -0.23 -25.31 13.48
N ILE A 3 1.03 -25.30 13.04
CA ILE A 3 1.69 -24.09 12.52
C ILE A 3 1.37 -23.83 11.03
N PHE A 4 1.05 -24.87 10.25
CA PHE A 4 0.63 -24.70 8.85
C PHE A 4 -0.74 -23.99 8.74
N HIS A 5 -1.60 -24.14 9.75
CA HIS A 5 -2.90 -23.43 9.78
C HIS A 5 -2.75 -21.92 10.04
N THR A 6 -1.70 -21.49 10.74
CA THR A 6 -1.50 -20.07 11.05
C THR A 6 -0.93 -19.28 9.87
N VAL A 7 -0.07 -19.89 9.05
CA VAL A 7 0.47 -19.23 7.84
C VAL A 7 -0.58 -19.11 6.74
N ALA A 8 -1.49 -20.08 6.61
CA ALA A 8 -2.62 -20.01 5.70
C ALA A 8 -3.61 -18.87 6.04
N PHE A 9 -3.76 -18.53 7.32
CA PHE A 9 -4.65 -17.45 7.75
C PHE A 9 -4.09 -16.05 7.44
N ILE A 10 -2.77 -15.87 7.51
CA ILE A 10 -2.12 -14.58 7.20
C ILE A 10 -2.10 -14.33 5.68
N GLY A 11 -1.95 -15.39 4.86
CA GLY A 11 -2.07 -15.28 3.40
C GLY A 11 -3.49 -14.90 2.93
N CYS A 12 -4.53 -15.34 3.64
CA CYS A 12 -5.92 -15.02 3.31
C CYS A 12 -6.29 -13.58 3.69
N PHE A 13 -5.67 -13.01 4.73
CA PHE A 13 -6.00 -11.65 5.19
C PHE A 13 -5.44 -10.54 4.28
N ILE A 14 -4.36 -10.81 3.53
CA ILE A 14 -3.77 -9.84 2.59
C ILE A 14 -4.56 -9.74 1.28
N LEU A 15 -5.38 -10.75 0.94
CA LEU A 15 -6.24 -10.73 -0.24
C LEU A 15 -7.58 -9.99 -0.04
N LEU A 16 -7.96 -9.65 1.21
CA LEU A 16 -9.23 -8.97 1.49
C LEU A 16 -9.15 -7.44 1.70
N SER A 17 -7.95 -6.85 1.83
CA SER A 17 -7.81 -5.39 2.02
C SER A 17 -7.77 -4.58 0.72
N GLY A 18 -7.94 -5.22 -0.45
CA GLY A 18 -7.87 -4.57 -1.76
C GLY A 18 -9.19 -3.99 -2.32
N ILE A 19 -10.31 -4.06 -1.61
CA ILE A 19 -11.65 -3.70 -2.15
C ILE A 19 -12.35 -2.59 -1.33
N PHE A 20 -11.60 -1.58 -0.91
CA PHE A 20 -12.21 -0.33 -0.40
C PHE A 20 -11.74 0.86 -1.23
N SER A 21 -12.12 0.90 -2.50
CA SER A 21 -12.22 2.14 -3.27
C SER A 21 -13.42 2.94 -2.77
N GLY A 22 -13.30 3.49 -1.56
CA GLY A 22 -14.17 4.55 -1.09
C GLY A 22 -13.85 5.81 -1.90
N GLN A 23 -14.77 6.22 -2.77
CA GLN A 23 -14.77 7.56 -3.35
C GLN A 23 -14.94 8.57 -2.21
N LEU A 24 -13.82 9.14 -1.77
CA LEU A 24 -13.80 10.31 -0.92
C LEU A 24 -13.96 11.52 -1.83
N VAL A 25 -15.19 12.04 -1.92
CA VAL A 25 -15.47 13.32 -2.59
C VAL A 25 -15.01 14.43 -1.65
N VAL A 26 -13.76 14.86 -1.80
CA VAL A 26 -13.24 16.09 -1.20
C VAL A 26 -13.54 17.23 -2.16
N SER A 27 -14.59 18.00 -1.87
CA SER A 27 -14.80 19.31 -2.50
C SER A 27 -13.91 20.34 -1.78
N ALA A 28 -12.72 20.59 -2.31
CA ALA A 28 -11.92 21.73 -1.92
C ALA A 28 -12.41 22.97 -2.69
N GLN A 29 -13.19 23.83 -2.04
CA GLN A 29 -13.33 25.23 -2.44
C GLN A 29 -12.04 25.96 -2.05
N THR A 30 -11.21 26.30 -3.03
CA THR A 30 -10.17 27.31 -2.83
C THR A 30 -10.79 28.67 -3.12
N GLU A 31 -11.42 29.28 -2.10
CA GLU A 31 -11.57 30.73 -2.09
C GLU A 31 -10.18 31.34 -1.99
N SER A 32 -9.57 31.72 -3.12
CA SER A 32 -8.50 32.72 -3.10
C SER A 32 -9.16 34.09 -2.89
N GLY A 33 -9.62 34.32 -1.65
CA GLY A 33 -9.91 35.64 -1.15
C GLY A 33 -8.61 36.42 -1.04
N GLN A 34 -8.13 36.95 -2.17
CA GLN A 34 -7.06 37.93 -2.20
C GLN A 34 -7.62 39.23 -1.63
N LYS A 35 -7.62 39.29 -0.29
CA LYS A 35 -7.92 40.50 0.46
C LYS A 35 -6.77 41.46 0.17
N ASN A 36 -6.97 42.35 -0.81
CA ASN A 36 -6.12 43.50 -1.07
C ASN A 36 -6.10 44.38 0.17
N ILE A 37 -5.17 44.08 1.09
CA ILE A 37 -4.77 44.98 2.16
C ILE A 37 -3.83 45.97 1.49
N PHE A 38 -4.39 47.08 1.00
CA PHE A 38 -3.60 48.28 0.75
C PHE A 38 -3.07 48.77 2.10
N PRO A 39 -1.75 48.86 2.33
CA PRO A 39 -1.24 49.64 3.44
C PRO A 39 -1.60 51.11 3.19
N ALA A 40 -2.19 51.74 4.20
CA ALA A 40 -2.45 53.17 4.20
C ALA A 40 -1.12 53.93 4.01
N VAL A 41 -1.03 54.69 2.93
CA VAL A 41 0.07 55.61 2.65
C VAL A 41 -0.10 56.84 3.57
N PRO A 42 0.85 57.16 4.44
CA PRO A 42 0.81 58.38 5.25
C PRO A 42 1.07 59.63 4.38
N PRO A 43 0.50 60.80 4.75
CA PRO A 43 0.63 62.03 3.98
C PRO A 43 1.99 62.70 4.21
N GLU A 44 2.53 63.23 3.11
CA GLU A 44 3.39 64.43 3.02
C GLU A 44 4.65 64.52 3.89
N ALA A 45 5.81 64.36 3.23
CA ALA A 45 6.97 65.20 3.50
C ALA A 45 7.64 65.58 2.17
N LEU A 46 7.72 66.89 1.93
CA LEU A 46 8.20 67.55 0.72
C LEU A 46 9.73 67.54 0.60
N ALA A 47 10.18 67.60 -0.67
CA ALA A 47 11.45 68.12 -1.23
C ALA A 47 12.51 67.10 -1.72
N PRO A 48 13.40 67.48 -2.67
CA PRO A 48 13.11 68.12 -3.96
C PRO A 48 13.80 67.42 -5.16
N LEU A 49 13.21 67.65 -6.34
CA LEU A 49 13.81 67.73 -7.69
C LEU A 49 15.13 66.98 -7.99
N GLY A 50 15.03 65.90 -8.78
CA GLY A 50 16.20 65.28 -9.38
C GLY A 50 15.89 64.19 -10.40
N THR A 51 15.86 64.59 -11.67
CA THR A 51 16.14 63.78 -12.87
C THR A 51 15.08 62.80 -13.41
N LEU A 52 14.55 63.23 -14.55
CA LEU A 52 13.78 62.55 -15.58
C LEU A 52 14.44 61.24 -16.07
N LEU A 53 13.68 60.14 -16.12
CA LEU A 53 13.52 59.19 -17.23
C LEU A 53 12.25 58.37 -16.90
N ALA A 54 11.06 58.74 -17.39
CA ALA A 54 10.53 58.30 -18.68
C ALA A 54 10.66 56.78 -18.91
N GLU A 55 9.78 56.00 -18.28
CA GLU A 55 9.29 54.76 -18.91
C GLU A 55 7.80 54.58 -18.61
N SER A 56 7.02 54.88 -19.64
CA SER A 56 5.59 54.67 -19.74
C SER A 56 5.29 53.17 -19.84
N SER A 57 4.63 52.60 -18.83
CA SER A 57 3.78 51.43 -18.99
C SER A 57 2.42 51.72 -18.34
N LEU A 58 1.76 52.73 -18.90
CA LEU A 58 0.40 53.14 -18.56
C LEU A 58 -0.54 52.49 -19.57
N PHE A 59 -0.84 51.21 -19.38
CA PHE A 59 -2.00 50.51 -19.94
C PHE A 59 -2.32 49.29 -19.09
N ASP A 60 -2.71 49.52 -17.84
CA ASP A 60 -3.55 48.56 -17.12
C ASP A 60 -4.99 48.77 -17.61
N VAL A 61 -5.28 48.20 -18.78
CA VAL A 61 -6.65 48.10 -19.30
C VAL A 61 -7.35 47.06 -18.45
N ASN A 62 -7.83 47.47 -17.28
CA ASN A 62 -8.97 46.83 -16.65
C ASN A 62 -10.21 47.16 -17.49
N SER A 63 -10.27 46.60 -18.71
CA SER A 63 -11.52 46.52 -19.46
C SER A 63 -12.39 45.53 -18.73
N GLU A 64 -13.23 46.07 -17.84
CA GLU A 64 -14.46 45.45 -17.34
C GLU A 64 -15.46 45.37 -18.52
N SER A 65 -15.03 44.77 -19.62
CA SER A 65 -15.88 44.46 -20.77
C SER A 65 -16.76 43.29 -20.34
N ALA A 66 -18.07 43.44 -20.47
CA ALA A 66 -19.04 42.35 -20.37
C ALA A 66 -18.58 41.18 -21.27
N GLY A 67 -17.86 40.23 -20.67
CA GLY A 67 -17.10 39.20 -21.37
C GLY A 67 -17.36 37.85 -20.73
N VAL A 68 -17.45 36.80 -21.54
CA VAL A 68 -17.67 35.44 -21.05
C VAL A 68 -16.37 34.94 -20.42
N ARG A 69 -16.42 34.49 -19.17
CA ARG A 69 -15.28 33.87 -18.48
C ARG A 69 -15.37 32.35 -18.52
N ALA A 70 -14.23 31.72 -18.75
CA ALA A 70 -14.05 30.28 -18.66
C ALA A 70 -13.19 29.96 -17.45
N ASP A 71 -13.69 29.15 -16.53
CA ASP A 71 -12.85 28.51 -15.52
C ASP A 71 -12.80 27.01 -15.86
N THR A 72 -11.59 26.45 -15.93
CA THR A 72 -11.39 25.03 -16.19
C THR A 72 -10.68 24.42 -15.00
N ASN A 73 -11.38 23.53 -14.33
CA ASN A 73 -10.83 22.78 -13.21
C ASN A 73 -10.74 21.31 -13.63
N ASN A 74 -9.66 20.64 -13.23
CA ASN A 74 -9.59 19.20 -13.38
C ASN A 74 -10.64 18.59 -12.43
N ALA A 75 -11.63 17.90 -12.99
CA ALA A 75 -12.85 17.47 -12.27
C ALA A 75 -12.57 16.49 -11.12
N GLY A 76 -11.39 15.88 -11.14
CA GLY A 76 -10.76 15.20 -10.02
C GLY A 76 -9.27 15.50 -10.06
N LEU A 77 -8.55 15.20 -9.00
CA LEU A 77 -7.09 15.34 -8.88
C LEU A 77 -6.31 14.38 -9.82
N ILE A 78 -6.86 14.05 -10.99
CA ILE A 78 -6.30 13.13 -11.97
C ILE A 78 -5.15 13.85 -12.65
N THR A 79 -3.96 13.71 -12.07
CA THR A 79 -2.71 14.20 -12.65
C THR A 79 -2.15 13.26 -13.72
N ARG A 80 -2.63 12.01 -13.78
CA ARG A 80 -2.06 10.93 -14.61
C ARG A 80 -3.14 10.18 -15.40
N VAL A 81 -2.92 9.97 -16.70
CA VAL A 81 -3.83 9.27 -17.62
C VAL A 81 -3.03 8.30 -18.49
N ALA A 82 -3.59 7.15 -18.86
CA ALA A 82 -2.91 6.24 -19.80
C ALA A 82 -3.31 6.51 -21.26
N PRO A 83 -2.45 6.17 -22.24
CA PRO A 83 -2.83 6.19 -23.64
C PRO A 83 -4.10 5.35 -23.89
N GLY A 84 -5.04 5.87 -24.67
CA GLY A 84 -6.34 5.24 -24.93
C GLY A 84 -7.44 5.57 -23.91
N GLU A 85 -7.09 6.12 -22.73
CA GLU A 85 -8.07 6.46 -21.69
C GLU A 85 -8.73 7.82 -21.92
N LEU A 86 -9.81 8.06 -21.18
CA LEU A 86 -10.57 9.31 -21.21
C LEU A 86 -10.05 10.27 -20.15
N LEU A 87 -9.72 11.50 -20.56
CA LEU A 87 -9.40 12.63 -19.71
C LEU A 87 -10.68 13.49 -19.50
N PRO A 88 -11.30 13.47 -18.31
CA PRO A 88 -12.47 14.30 -18.04
C PRO A 88 -12.07 15.76 -17.76
N VAL A 89 -12.55 16.68 -18.58
CA VAL A 89 -12.33 18.12 -18.46
C VAL A 89 -13.61 18.80 -18.01
N SER A 90 -13.62 19.42 -16.83
CA SER A 90 -14.76 20.23 -16.37
C SER A 90 -14.57 21.69 -16.79
N VAL A 91 -15.53 22.19 -17.55
CA VAL A 91 -15.54 23.59 -17.99
C VAL A 91 -16.76 24.27 -17.39
N LYS A 92 -16.51 25.40 -16.75
CA LYS A 92 -17.54 26.30 -16.24
C LYS A 92 -17.52 27.59 -17.05
N LEU A 93 -18.63 27.88 -17.71
CA LEU A 93 -18.85 29.08 -18.49
C LEU A 93 -19.74 30.02 -17.70
N SER A 94 -19.37 31.30 -17.64
CA SER A 94 -20.21 32.33 -17.04
C SER A 94 -20.37 33.51 -18.01
N ASN A 95 -21.61 33.84 -18.33
CA ASN A 95 -21.98 34.98 -19.15
C ASN A 95 -22.33 36.16 -18.24
N PHE A 96 -21.53 37.22 -18.31
CA PHE A 96 -21.78 38.47 -17.57
C PHE A 96 -22.58 39.50 -18.39
N GLY A 97 -22.91 39.20 -19.65
CA GLY A 97 -23.65 40.06 -20.56
C GLY A 97 -25.17 39.92 -20.42
N GLY A 98 -25.81 40.89 -19.75
CA GLY A 98 -27.21 41.34 -19.98
C GLY A 98 -28.37 40.32 -19.96
N GLY A 99 -28.15 39.05 -19.61
CA GLY A 99 -29.18 38.01 -19.62
C GLY A 99 -29.57 37.49 -21.01
N THR A 100 -28.88 37.89 -22.06
CA THR A 100 -29.13 37.36 -23.41
C THR A 100 -28.39 36.04 -23.61
N ARG A 101 -29.06 35.06 -24.23
CA ARG A 101 -28.45 33.81 -24.67
C ARG A 101 -27.37 34.08 -25.72
N VAL A 102 -26.16 33.58 -25.49
CA VAL A 102 -25.02 33.69 -26.42
C VAL A 102 -24.57 32.29 -26.83
N ASP A 103 -24.38 32.07 -28.13
CA ASP A 103 -23.77 30.85 -28.64
C ASP A 103 -22.26 30.97 -28.59
N VAL A 104 -21.63 29.98 -27.96
CA VAL A 104 -20.21 29.96 -27.67
C VAL A 104 -19.58 28.75 -28.35
N LEU A 105 -18.54 28.98 -29.15
CA LEU A 105 -17.74 27.92 -29.76
C LEU A 105 -16.57 27.57 -28.83
N LEU A 106 -16.56 26.34 -28.34
CA LEU A 106 -15.51 25.76 -27.52
C LEU A 106 -14.59 24.94 -28.40
N ARG A 107 -13.29 25.12 -28.23
CA ARG A 107 -12.25 24.31 -28.86
C ARG A 107 -11.38 23.71 -27.76
N TYR A 108 -11.45 22.40 -27.63
CA TYR A 108 -10.60 21.59 -26.75
C TYR A 108 -9.43 21.06 -27.54
N GLY A 109 -8.23 21.10 -26.96
CA GLY A 109 -7.06 20.51 -27.56
C GLY A 109 -6.09 19.92 -26.54
N ILE A 110 -5.37 18.90 -26.95
CA ILE A 110 -4.28 18.28 -26.21
C ILE A 110 -2.99 18.55 -26.96
N PHE A 111 -2.04 19.15 -26.27
CA PHE A 111 -0.77 19.59 -26.82
C PHE A 111 0.38 18.90 -26.08
N SER A 112 1.45 18.55 -26.80
CA SER A 112 2.71 18.17 -26.17
C SER A 112 3.40 19.38 -25.53
N ASP A 113 4.48 19.12 -24.80
CA ASP A 113 5.44 20.11 -24.33
C ASP A 113 6.02 20.99 -25.44
N GLU A 114 6.23 20.43 -26.64
CA GLU A 114 6.62 21.15 -27.87
C GLU A 114 5.47 21.93 -28.53
N GLU A 115 4.32 22.08 -27.85
CA GLU A 115 3.09 22.68 -28.38
C GLU A 115 2.51 22.00 -29.62
N LYS A 116 2.91 20.75 -29.89
CA LYS A 116 2.37 19.97 -31.00
C LYS A 116 0.96 19.50 -30.67
N GLU A 117 0.02 19.79 -31.57
CA GLU A 117 -1.37 19.35 -31.47
C GLU A 117 -1.49 17.83 -31.68
N ILE A 118 -2.04 17.13 -30.70
CA ILE A 118 -2.22 15.67 -30.71
C ILE A 118 -3.68 15.30 -30.95
N TYR A 119 -4.59 16.07 -30.35
CA TYR A 119 -6.01 15.86 -30.43
C TYR A 119 -6.73 17.20 -30.32
N VAL A 120 -7.75 17.41 -31.16
CA VAL A 120 -8.64 18.59 -31.07
C VAL A 120 -10.08 18.19 -31.30
N ALA A 121 -10.97 18.84 -30.55
CA ALA A 121 -12.41 18.74 -30.69
C ALA A 121 -13.05 20.12 -30.54
N THR A 122 -14.16 20.35 -31.25
CA THR A 122 -14.93 21.59 -31.18
C THR A 122 -16.38 21.30 -30.83
N GLU A 123 -17.01 22.20 -30.08
CA GLU A 123 -18.41 22.08 -29.65
C GLU A 123 -19.04 23.46 -29.52
N THR A 124 -20.28 23.61 -29.96
CA THR A 124 -21.03 24.86 -29.80
C THR A 124 -22.03 24.69 -28.66
N VAL A 125 -21.96 25.59 -27.67
CA VAL A 125 -22.80 25.57 -26.47
C VAL A 125 -23.48 26.92 -26.32
N ALA A 126 -24.78 26.92 -26.07
CA ALA A 126 -25.49 28.13 -25.75
C ALA A 126 -25.46 28.41 -24.24
N VAL A 127 -25.13 29.65 -23.87
CA VAL A 127 -24.99 30.07 -22.47
C VAL A 127 -25.88 31.29 -22.21
N GLU A 128 -26.75 31.20 -21.21
CA GLU A 128 -27.58 32.32 -20.76
C GLU A 128 -26.93 33.04 -19.58
N THR A 129 -26.68 32.32 -18.48
CA THR A 129 -26.07 32.88 -17.26
C THR A 129 -24.81 32.11 -16.86
N THR A 130 -24.94 30.82 -16.55
CA THR A 130 -23.82 29.94 -16.20
C THR A 130 -24.13 28.54 -16.69
N ALA A 131 -23.15 27.91 -17.32
CA ALA A 131 -23.22 26.52 -17.76
C ALA A 131 -22.00 25.76 -17.24
N SER A 132 -22.19 24.52 -16.80
CA SER A 132 -21.11 23.63 -16.39
C SER A 132 -21.29 22.30 -17.10
N PHE A 133 -20.24 21.82 -17.75
CA PHE A 133 -20.26 20.51 -18.40
C PHE A 133 -18.90 19.84 -18.29
N VAL A 134 -18.92 18.52 -18.41
CA VAL A 134 -17.72 17.68 -18.36
C VAL A 134 -17.52 17.05 -19.74
N LYS A 135 -16.40 17.34 -20.38
CA LYS A 135 -16.02 16.74 -21.67
C LYS A 135 -14.99 15.65 -21.45
N ASN A 136 -15.27 14.45 -21.95
CA ASN A 136 -14.30 13.36 -21.94
C ASN A 136 -13.47 13.41 -23.23
N LEU A 137 -12.19 13.75 -23.12
CA LEU A 137 -11.24 13.75 -24.23
C LEU A 137 -10.51 12.41 -24.27
N GLN A 138 -10.54 11.71 -25.41
CA GLN A 138 -9.83 10.43 -25.53
C GLN A 138 -8.37 10.66 -25.92
N ILE A 139 -7.43 10.14 -25.12
CA ILE A 139 -6.00 10.18 -25.46
C ILE A 139 -5.73 9.12 -26.54
N PRO A 140 -5.10 9.46 -27.67
CA PRO A 140 -4.73 8.46 -28.68
C PRO A 140 -3.86 7.33 -28.09
N ILE A 141 -4.07 6.10 -28.55
CA ILE A 141 -3.36 4.91 -28.03
C ILE A 141 -1.85 4.99 -28.28
N ASP A 142 -1.44 5.64 -29.37
CA ASP A 142 -0.04 5.78 -29.78
C ASP A 142 0.69 6.96 -29.08
N THR A 143 0.05 7.62 -28.12
CA THR A 143 0.63 8.75 -27.40
C THR A 143 1.82 8.28 -26.56
N ALA A 144 2.97 8.91 -26.74
CA ALA A 144 4.16 8.61 -25.96
C ALA A 144 3.98 9.06 -24.48
N PRO A 145 4.58 8.36 -23.51
CA PRO A 145 4.58 8.84 -22.13
C PRO A 145 5.27 10.20 -22.01
N GLY A 146 4.72 11.10 -21.19
CA GLY A 146 5.26 12.45 -21.01
C GLY A 146 4.27 13.44 -20.40
N THR A 147 4.67 14.70 -20.30
CA THR A 147 3.81 15.78 -19.81
C THR A 147 3.08 16.44 -20.98
N TYR A 148 1.77 16.61 -20.83
CA TYR A 148 0.90 17.21 -21.84
C TYR A 148 0.09 18.35 -21.23
N VAL A 149 -0.40 19.23 -22.11
CA VAL A 149 -1.24 20.36 -21.73
C VAL A 149 -2.58 20.24 -22.44
N ALA A 150 -3.65 20.16 -21.65
CA ALA A 150 -5.00 20.31 -22.15
C ALA A 150 -5.33 21.80 -22.20
N LYS A 151 -5.58 22.34 -23.40
CA LYS A 151 -5.98 23.74 -23.62
C LYS A 151 -7.46 23.77 -24.03
N THR A 152 -8.25 24.60 -23.37
CA THR A 152 -9.63 24.91 -23.76
C THR A 152 -9.67 26.37 -24.18
N SER A 153 -10.19 26.64 -25.37
CA SER A 153 -10.34 27.99 -25.90
C SER A 153 -11.79 28.26 -26.26
N ILE A 154 -12.22 29.49 -26.05
CA ILE A 154 -13.58 29.95 -26.23
C ILE A 154 -13.60 31.08 -27.25
N ILE A 155 -14.52 30.97 -28.20
CA ILE A 155 -14.76 31.95 -29.25
C ILE A 155 -16.26 32.25 -29.27
N TYR A 156 -16.64 33.51 -29.10
CA TYR A 156 -18.01 33.99 -29.33
C TYR A 156 -18.03 35.15 -30.34
N GLN A 157 -19.20 35.46 -30.89
CA GLN A 157 -19.32 36.50 -31.92
C GLN A 157 -18.92 37.88 -31.37
N GLY A 158 -18.05 38.58 -32.10
CA GLY A 158 -17.55 39.90 -31.72
C GLY A 158 -16.38 39.88 -30.72
N GLN A 159 -15.90 38.70 -30.31
CA GLN A 159 -14.70 38.59 -29.48
C GLN A 159 -13.43 38.83 -30.31
N LEU A 160 -12.62 39.82 -29.91
CA LEU A 160 -11.34 40.12 -30.58
C LEU A 160 -10.23 39.13 -30.20
N VAL A 161 -10.20 38.71 -28.93
CA VAL A 161 -9.17 37.80 -28.39
C VAL A 161 -9.85 36.63 -27.70
N PRO A 162 -9.61 35.38 -28.13
CA PRO A 162 -10.23 34.20 -27.52
C PRO A 162 -9.78 34.04 -26.08
N ALA A 163 -10.71 33.65 -25.21
CA ALA A 163 -10.41 33.31 -23.83
C ALA A 163 -9.91 31.86 -23.79
N ALA A 164 -8.73 31.63 -23.21
CA ALA A 164 -8.15 30.30 -23.13
C ALA A 164 -7.76 29.95 -21.70
N THR A 165 -7.97 28.69 -21.33
CA THR A 165 -7.55 28.07 -20.08
C THR A 165 -6.73 26.83 -20.39
N GLN A 166 -5.81 26.48 -19.50
CA GLN A 166 -4.99 25.29 -19.69
C GLN A 166 -4.64 24.64 -18.36
N PHE A 167 -4.44 23.33 -18.39
CA PHE A 167 -3.89 22.56 -17.27
C PHE A 167 -2.95 21.46 -17.77
N SER A 168 -1.94 21.14 -16.97
CA SER A 168 -1.00 20.07 -17.28
C SER A 168 -1.45 18.74 -16.69
N PHE A 169 -1.14 17.66 -17.40
CA PHE A 169 -1.32 16.29 -16.95
C PHE A 169 -0.20 15.41 -17.51
N GLU A 170 0.02 14.25 -16.90
CA GLU A 170 1.05 13.31 -17.28
C GLU A 170 0.42 12.08 -17.95
N VAL A 171 0.93 11.69 -19.11
CA VAL A 171 0.57 10.45 -19.77
C VAL A 171 1.59 9.39 -19.37
N GLU A 172 1.10 8.32 -18.76
CA GLU A 172 1.95 7.22 -18.29
C GLU A 172 1.38 5.87 -18.74
N ARG A 173 2.26 4.93 -19.09
CA ARG A 173 1.84 3.58 -19.46
C ARG A 173 1.33 2.82 -18.24
N LYS A 174 0.22 2.11 -18.42
CA LYS A 174 -0.29 1.13 -17.46
C LYS A 174 0.20 -0.27 -17.81
N ILE A 175 0.67 -0.99 -16.80
CA ILE A 175 1.05 -2.40 -16.89
C ILE A 175 0.14 -3.14 -15.91
N PHE A 176 -0.67 -4.08 -16.43
CA PHE A 176 -1.70 -4.79 -15.65
C PHE A 176 -2.67 -3.85 -14.90
N GLY A 177 -3.03 -2.71 -15.50
CA GLY A 177 -3.96 -1.74 -14.91
C GLY A 177 -3.35 -0.80 -13.88
N ILE A 178 -2.08 -0.97 -13.52
CA ILE A 178 -1.34 -0.12 -12.57
C ILE A 178 -0.37 0.77 -13.35
N PHE A 179 -0.23 2.04 -12.94
CA PHE A 179 0.77 2.94 -13.50
C PHE A 179 2.20 2.42 -13.25
N GLN A 180 3.09 2.56 -14.22
CA GLN A 180 4.47 2.05 -14.15
C GLN A 180 5.25 2.58 -12.93
N SER A 181 5.04 3.84 -12.55
CA SER A 181 5.63 4.51 -11.40
C SER A 181 5.17 3.91 -10.08
N ASP A 182 3.90 3.52 -9.99
CA ASP A 182 3.33 2.91 -8.79
C ASP A 182 3.72 1.43 -8.67
N PHE A 183 3.92 0.73 -9.80
CA PHE A 183 4.41 -0.64 -9.82
C PHE A 183 5.75 -0.78 -9.05
N TRP A 184 6.71 0.11 -9.28
CA TRP A 184 8.00 0.08 -8.58
C TRP A 184 7.86 0.34 -7.08
N LYS A 185 7.01 1.28 -6.68
CA LYS A 185 6.76 1.58 -5.26
C LYS A 185 6.19 0.35 -4.54
N TYR A 186 5.19 -0.30 -5.13
CA TYR A 186 4.62 -1.52 -4.55
C TYR A 186 5.60 -2.69 -4.56
N GLY A 187 6.41 -2.83 -5.62
CA GLY A 187 7.45 -3.86 -5.70
C GLY A 187 8.44 -3.79 -4.55
N ILE A 188 8.91 -2.59 -4.19
CA ILE A 188 9.82 -2.36 -3.06
C ILE A 188 9.14 -2.74 -1.74
N VAL A 189 7.90 -2.31 -1.51
CA VAL A 189 7.15 -2.62 -0.28
C VAL A 189 6.98 -4.12 -0.11
N ILE A 190 6.60 -4.84 -1.17
CA ILE A 190 6.43 -6.30 -1.15
C ILE A 190 7.76 -6.99 -0.85
N LEU A 191 8.86 -6.54 -1.46
CA LEU A 191 10.19 -7.09 -1.22
C LEU A 191 10.61 -6.95 0.25
N VAL A 192 10.37 -5.79 0.87
CA VAL A 192 10.66 -5.57 2.30
C VAL A 192 9.87 -6.55 3.17
N ILE A 193 8.58 -6.74 2.88
CA ILE A 193 7.72 -7.69 3.63
C ILE A 193 8.29 -9.11 3.53
N VAL A 194 8.70 -9.56 2.33
CA VAL A 194 9.28 -10.89 2.13
C VAL A 194 10.58 -11.06 2.92
N VAL A 195 11.46 -10.06 2.92
CA VAL A 195 12.72 -10.09 3.67
C VAL A 195 12.45 -10.18 5.18
N VAL A 196 11.50 -9.40 5.70
CA VAL A 196 11.11 -9.45 7.12
C VAL A 196 10.55 -10.81 7.49
N LEU A 197 9.64 -11.36 6.68
CA LEU A 197 9.07 -12.70 6.92
C LEU A 197 10.13 -13.80 6.87
N TRP A 198 11.08 -13.72 5.94
CA TRP A 198 12.20 -14.64 5.85
C TRP A 198 13.10 -14.55 7.09
N TRP A 199 13.41 -13.33 7.54
CA TRP A 199 14.20 -13.10 8.75
C TRP A 199 13.51 -13.60 10.01
N LEU A 200 12.21 -13.31 10.19
CA LEU A 200 11.41 -13.82 11.30
C LEU A 200 11.34 -15.34 11.30
N SER A 201 11.09 -15.95 10.13
CA SER A 201 11.04 -17.41 9.98
C SER A 201 12.36 -18.06 10.37
N ARG A 202 13.48 -17.44 9.98
CA ARG A 202 14.83 -17.89 10.35
C ARG A 202 15.08 -17.75 11.85
N THR A 203 14.66 -16.65 12.46
CA THR A 203 14.83 -16.38 13.90
C THR A 203 14.01 -17.35 14.75
N ILE A 204 12.72 -17.57 14.41
CA ILE A 204 11.86 -18.54 15.10
C ILE A 204 12.43 -19.95 14.97
N SER A 205 12.93 -20.31 13.78
CA SER A 205 13.54 -21.63 13.54
C SER A 205 14.80 -21.85 14.36
N ARG A 206 15.59 -20.79 14.62
CA ARG A 206 16.74 -20.87 15.53
C ARG A 206 16.30 -21.04 16.97
N HIS A 207 15.36 -20.22 17.44
CA HIS A 207 14.96 -20.25 18.85
C HIS A 207 14.29 -21.58 19.25
N ARG A 208 13.52 -22.18 18.34
CA ARG A 208 12.91 -23.50 18.57
C ARG A 208 13.92 -24.63 18.76
N ARG A 209 15.15 -24.50 18.25
CA ARG A 209 16.19 -25.51 18.48
C ARG A 209 16.81 -25.40 19.87
N THR A 210 16.92 -24.20 20.42
CA THR A 210 17.56 -23.98 21.72
C THR A 210 16.66 -24.33 22.91
N LEU A 211 15.34 -24.15 22.78
CA LEU A 211 14.40 -24.35 23.89
C LEU A 211 14.09 -25.82 24.23
N ARG A 212 14.58 -26.80 23.48
CA ARG A 212 14.20 -28.21 23.65
C ARG A 212 15.20 -29.09 24.40
N THR A 213 16.37 -28.57 24.75
CA THR A 213 17.47 -29.39 25.27
C THR A 213 18.04 -28.88 26.59
N THR A 214 17.20 -28.32 27.47
CA THR A 214 17.63 -28.08 28.85
C THR A 214 17.43 -29.38 29.63
N PRO A 215 18.51 -30.06 30.08
CA PRO A 215 18.37 -31.27 30.89
C PRO A 215 17.57 -30.95 32.15
N PHE A 216 16.63 -31.83 32.52
CA PHE A 216 15.86 -31.67 33.75
C PHE A 216 16.78 -31.82 34.97
N ASP A 217 16.68 -30.88 35.91
CA ASP A 217 17.42 -30.98 37.16
C ASP A 217 16.71 -31.96 38.13
N TYR A 218 17.46 -32.97 38.55
CA TYR A 218 17.10 -34.00 39.52
C TYR A 218 17.96 -33.94 40.79
N SER A 219 18.51 -32.76 41.11
CA SER A 219 19.27 -32.49 42.33
C SER A 219 18.53 -32.87 43.62
N ASN A 220 17.21 -32.88 43.60
CA ASN A 220 16.35 -33.25 44.73
C ASN A 220 16.15 -34.77 44.93
N VAL A 221 16.61 -35.62 44.01
CA VAL A 221 16.45 -37.08 44.07
C VAL A 221 17.72 -37.72 44.66
N PRO A 222 17.64 -38.77 45.51
CA PRO A 222 18.81 -39.46 46.04
C PRO A 222 19.77 -39.91 44.94
N HIS A 223 21.08 -39.75 45.17
CA HIS A 223 22.12 -39.99 44.16
C HIS A 223 22.06 -41.40 43.54
N ALA A 224 21.70 -42.42 44.33
CA ALA A 224 21.61 -43.81 43.86
C ALA A 224 20.52 -44.03 42.79
N THR A 225 19.47 -43.19 42.78
CA THR A 225 18.36 -43.32 41.83
C THR A 225 18.33 -42.21 40.77
N ARG A 226 19.07 -41.12 40.97
CA ARG A 226 19.14 -39.96 40.08
C ARG A 226 19.45 -40.33 38.62
N THR A 227 20.43 -41.20 38.38
CA THR A 227 20.80 -41.63 37.02
C THR A 227 19.62 -42.24 36.26
N PHE A 228 18.72 -42.96 36.95
CA PHE A 228 17.54 -43.54 36.31
C PHE A 228 16.51 -42.48 35.91
N TYR A 229 16.33 -41.44 36.72
CA TYR A 229 15.43 -40.33 36.38
C TYR A 229 15.94 -39.56 35.15
N GLU A 230 17.26 -39.32 35.10
CA GLU A 230 17.90 -38.68 33.95
C GLU A 230 17.75 -39.51 32.66
N ILE A 231 18.02 -40.83 32.72
CA ILE A 231 17.88 -41.72 31.56
C ILE A 231 16.43 -41.81 31.08
N ILE A 232 15.46 -41.97 31.99
CA ILE A 232 14.03 -42.08 31.61
C ILE A 232 13.55 -40.77 31.01
N SER A 233 13.88 -39.62 31.60
CA SER A 233 13.50 -38.32 31.03
C SER A 233 14.16 -38.03 29.70
N ASP A 234 15.44 -38.37 29.52
CA ASP A 234 16.11 -38.22 28.24
C ASP A 234 15.43 -39.11 27.18
N THR A 235 15.07 -40.34 27.53
CA THR A 235 14.32 -41.25 26.64
C THR A 235 12.96 -40.65 26.24
N ILE A 236 12.18 -40.13 27.19
CA ILE A 236 10.89 -39.47 26.93
C ILE A 236 11.09 -38.24 26.05
N MET A 237 12.15 -37.45 26.29
CA MET A 237 12.45 -36.26 25.51
C MET A 237 12.85 -36.60 24.07
N GLN A 238 13.67 -37.64 23.87
CA GLN A 238 13.99 -38.18 22.54
C GLN A 238 12.76 -38.71 21.81
N MET A 239 11.84 -39.38 22.52
CA MET A 239 10.56 -39.82 21.96
C MET A 239 9.67 -38.62 21.59
N ARG A 240 9.61 -37.59 22.43
CA ARG A 240 8.87 -36.34 22.20
C ARG A 240 9.40 -35.57 20.98
N ASP A 241 10.71 -35.59 20.75
CA ASP A 241 11.31 -34.96 19.57
C ASP A 241 10.91 -35.65 18.26
N ARG A 242 10.63 -36.96 18.30
CA ARG A 242 10.23 -37.74 17.13
C ARG A 242 8.72 -37.76 16.90
N VAL A 243 7.93 -37.92 17.96
CA VAL A 243 6.48 -38.18 17.87
C VAL A 243 5.64 -37.03 18.43
N GLY A 244 6.27 -36.00 19.00
CA GLY A 244 5.59 -34.87 19.60
C GLY A 244 4.97 -35.21 20.94
N ASP A 245 3.90 -34.51 21.31
CA ASP A 245 3.29 -34.60 22.65
C ASP A 245 2.61 -35.96 22.90
N SER A 246 2.38 -36.79 21.88
CA SER A 246 1.90 -38.16 22.06
C SER A 246 2.86 -39.02 22.88
N ALA A 247 4.16 -38.70 22.89
CA ALA A 247 5.13 -39.38 23.74
C ALA A 247 4.81 -39.22 25.24
N LEU A 248 4.23 -38.07 25.63
CA LEU A 248 3.85 -37.81 27.02
C LEU A 248 2.64 -38.66 27.42
N ILE A 249 1.68 -38.84 26.52
CA ILE A 249 0.50 -39.70 26.76
C ILE A 249 0.92 -41.16 26.92
N ILE A 250 1.89 -41.62 26.11
CA ILE A 250 2.46 -42.97 26.26
C ILE A 250 3.13 -43.11 27.63
N ALA A 251 4.00 -42.17 27.97
CA ALA A 251 4.75 -42.20 29.21
C ALA A 251 3.86 -42.11 30.46
N SER A 252 2.72 -41.40 30.39
CA SER A 252 1.76 -41.33 31.50
C SER A 252 0.98 -42.62 31.74
N ASN A 253 0.92 -43.52 30.75
CA ASN A 253 0.19 -44.79 30.84
C ASN A 253 1.06 -45.97 31.33
N ILE A 254 2.35 -45.73 31.60
CA ILE A 254 3.29 -46.77 32.02
C ILE A 254 3.15 -47.01 33.53
N ASP A 255 2.92 -48.27 33.90
CA ASP A 255 2.79 -48.66 35.31
C ASP A 255 4.06 -48.33 36.11
N GLY A 256 3.87 -47.61 37.23
CA GLY A 256 4.96 -47.24 38.12
C GLY A 256 5.77 -46.02 37.67
N LEU A 257 5.34 -45.29 36.63
CA LEU A 257 5.96 -44.04 36.20
C LEU A 257 4.98 -42.88 36.37
N LYS A 258 5.34 -41.86 37.15
CA LYS A 258 4.59 -40.60 37.21
C LYS A 258 5.40 -39.49 36.57
N ILE A 259 4.83 -38.84 35.57
CA ILE A 259 5.45 -37.72 34.84
C ILE A 259 4.57 -36.47 34.90
N GLU A 260 5.18 -35.33 34.67
CA GLU A 260 4.50 -34.06 34.45
C GLU A 260 4.03 -33.95 32.99
N ASN A 261 2.73 -33.74 32.79
CA ASN A 261 2.09 -33.82 31.46
C ASN A 261 2.52 -32.73 30.46
N GLU A 262 3.08 -31.62 30.94
CA GLU A 262 3.48 -30.49 30.08
C GLU A 262 4.95 -30.57 29.66
N THR A 263 5.80 -30.93 30.62
CA THR A 263 7.26 -30.92 30.45
C THR A 263 7.79 -32.30 30.06
N GLY A 264 7.20 -33.38 30.57
CA GLY A 264 7.76 -34.74 30.54
C GLY A 264 8.76 -35.02 31.66
N LYS A 265 8.84 -34.15 32.67
CA LYS A 265 9.68 -34.35 33.86
C LYS A 265 9.17 -35.55 34.67
N VAL A 266 10.07 -36.43 35.08
CA VAL A 266 9.73 -37.61 35.89
C VAL A 266 9.60 -37.19 37.35
N LEU A 267 8.40 -37.34 37.92
CA LEU A 267 8.10 -36.96 39.30
C LEU A 267 8.41 -38.12 40.26
N SER A 268 8.00 -39.34 39.94
CA SER A 268 8.26 -40.52 40.77
C SER A 268 8.36 -41.81 39.98
N VAL A 269 9.23 -42.71 40.43
CA VAL A 269 9.43 -44.04 39.84
C VAL A 269 9.16 -45.11 40.91
N THR A 270 8.08 -45.86 40.74
CA THR A 270 7.62 -46.94 41.63
C THR A 270 7.77 -48.28 40.91
N GLY A 271 8.99 -48.68 40.58
CA GLY A 271 9.24 -49.92 39.84
C GLY A 271 10.72 -50.17 39.54
N ARG A 272 11.02 -51.33 38.94
CA ARG A 272 12.38 -51.63 38.44
C ARG A 272 12.63 -50.75 37.20
N PRO A 273 13.64 -49.86 37.19
CA PRO A 273 13.87 -48.92 36.10
C PRO A 273 13.97 -49.57 34.72
N GLY A 274 14.65 -50.73 34.63
CA GLY A 274 14.78 -51.47 33.37
C GLY A 274 13.44 -51.97 32.80
N LYS A 275 12.47 -52.32 33.66
CA LYS A 275 11.13 -52.71 33.22
C LYS A 275 10.39 -51.50 32.63
N ILE A 276 10.45 -50.36 33.32
CA ILE A 276 9.80 -49.12 32.88
C ILE A 276 10.34 -48.65 31.53
N VAL A 277 11.66 -48.71 31.32
CA VAL A 277 12.27 -48.38 30.02
C VAL A 277 11.83 -49.35 28.93
N ALA A 278 11.79 -50.65 29.22
CA ALA A 278 11.34 -51.66 28.26
C ALA A 278 9.87 -51.46 27.86
N ASP A 279 8.99 -51.20 28.83
CA ASP A 279 7.57 -50.94 28.59
C ASP A 279 7.39 -49.65 27.77
N LEU A 280 8.17 -48.60 28.07
CA LEU A 280 8.18 -47.32 27.32
C LEU A 280 8.53 -47.54 25.84
N VAL A 281 9.62 -48.27 25.58
CA VAL A 281 10.07 -48.57 24.22
C VAL A 281 9.05 -49.44 23.48
N SER A 282 8.49 -50.45 24.15
CA SER A 282 7.48 -51.34 23.57
C SER A 282 6.22 -50.58 23.16
N GLU A 283 5.65 -49.74 24.04
CA GLU A 283 4.47 -48.94 23.72
C GLU A 283 4.73 -47.93 22.61
N TYR A 284 5.95 -47.36 22.60
CA TYR A 284 6.37 -46.47 21.54
C TYR A 284 6.46 -47.14 20.16
N GLU A 285 7.04 -48.34 20.08
CA GLU A 285 7.10 -49.13 18.84
C GLU A 285 5.71 -49.51 18.33
N LYS A 286 4.80 -49.89 19.24
CA LYS A 286 3.40 -50.18 18.89
C LYS A 286 2.73 -48.97 18.24
N LEU A 287 2.91 -47.77 18.79
CA LEU A 287 2.29 -46.55 18.25
C LEU A 287 2.85 -46.18 16.87
N LEU A 288 4.16 -46.32 16.67
CA LEU A 288 4.80 -46.01 15.39
C LEU A 288 4.57 -47.05 14.29
N GLY A 289 4.15 -48.28 14.65
CA GLY A 289 4.02 -49.39 13.70
C GLY A 289 5.33 -49.79 13.01
N LYS A 290 6.47 -49.36 13.56
CA LYS A 290 7.82 -49.60 13.03
C LYS A 290 8.78 -49.86 14.19
N LYS A 291 9.70 -50.82 14.02
CA LYS A 291 10.78 -51.07 14.99
C LYS A 291 11.71 -49.86 15.04
N VAL A 292 12.02 -49.40 16.24
CA VAL A 292 12.82 -48.21 16.44
C VAL A 292 14.24 -48.66 16.74
N SER A 293 15.16 -48.45 15.80
CA SER A 293 16.58 -48.58 16.12
C SER A 293 17.01 -47.36 16.93
N PHE A 294 17.41 -47.59 18.18
CA PHE A 294 18.14 -46.60 18.99
C PHE A 294 19.63 -46.56 18.61
N SER A 295 20.01 -47.10 17.45
CA SER A 295 21.36 -46.94 16.95
C SER A 295 21.61 -45.45 16.72
N PHE A 296 22.43 -44.83 17.57
CA PHE A 296 22.85 -43.42 17.50
C PHE A 296 23.65 -43.07 16.23
N ARG A 297 23.72 -43.97 15.24
CA ARG A 297 24.42 -43.75 13.99
C ARG A 297 23.50 -42.96 13.06
N LYS A 298 23.78 -41.66 12.94
CA LYS A 298 23.17 -40.79 11.93
C LYS A 298 23.42 -41.42 10.56
N GLU A 299 22.38 -41.96 9.96
CA GLU A 299 22.46 -42.45 8.58
C GLU A 299 22.66 -41.24 7.68
N LYS A 300 23.82 -41.18 7.03
CA LYS A 300 24.13 -40.12 6.08
C LYS A 300 23.24 -40.41 4.86
N THR A 301 22.17 -39.64 4.72
CA THR A 301 21.35 -39.69 3.51
C THR A 301 22.16 -39.00 2.43
N ASP A 302 22.74 -39.79 1.54
CA ASP A 302 23.38 -39.31 0.31
C ASP A 302 22.33 -38.80 -0.68
#